data_AF-A0A2D3VP51-F1
#
_entry.id   AF-A0A2D3VP51-F1
#
_cell.length_a   1.000
_cell.length_b   1.000
_cell.length_c   1.000
_cell.angle_alpha   90.00
_cell.angle_beta   90.00
_cell.angle_gamma   90.00
#
_symmetry.space_group_name_H-M   'P 1'
#
loop_
_entity.id
_entity.type
_entity.pdbx_description
1 polymer ?
#
loop_
_entity_poly.entity_id
_entity_poly.type
_entity_poly.pdbx_seq_one_letter_code
_entity_poly.pdbx_strand_id
1 'polypeptide(L)'
;MDYETIKKELLKQARNAFETASTLRETQRIEVYTHNTNIITSDILEEDEAILYTPEKLLCYQVYGHNYLEEEIKTWIDYAREIQQPTDNKPLSEPTDVEKSIRELAGELAKKSGLKIQEISSYEIFANLPVTLLGTIEQEIIEYWWSANEEENAKKLALAQIEEALAHISKI
;
A
#
# COMPACT_ATOMS: atom_id res chain seq x y z
N MET A 1 -19.86 -14.34 17.68
CA MET A 1 -19.79 -13.62 16.41
C MET A 1 -19.76 -14.68 15.32
N ASP A 2 -20.55 -14.55 14.25
CA ASP A 2 -20.49 -15.54 13.15
C ASP A 2 -19.20 -15.41 12.34
N TYR A 3 -18.87 -16.46 11.58
CA TYR A 3 -17.64 -16.56 10.79
C TYR A 3 -17.46 -15.39 9.82
N GLU A 4 -18.52 -15.01 9.09
CA GLU A 4 -18.46 -13.94 8.10
C GLU A 4 -18.20 -12.57 8.75
N THR A 5 -18.78 -12.33 9.91
CA THR A 5 -18.56 -11.10 10.68
C THR A 5 -17.12 -11.02 11.18
N ILE A 6 -16.56 -12.12 11.70
CA ILE A 6 -15.15 -12.18 12.15
C ILE A 6 -14.22 -11.95 10.95
N LYS A 7 -14.44 -12.65 9.84
CA LYS A 7 -13.63 -12.52 8.62
C LYS A 7 -13.64 -11.10 8.09
N LYS A 8 -14.80 -10.44 8.07
CA LYS A 8 -14.93 -9.04 7.61
C LYS A 8 -14.15 -8.08 8.50
N GLU A 9 -14.24 -8.23 9.83
CA GLU A 9 -13.52 -7.36 10.75
C GLU A 9 -12.00 -7.63 10.70
N LEU A 10 -11.57 -8.89 10.59
CA LEU A 10 -10.17 -9.24 10.38
C LEU A 10 -9.61 -8.61 9.10
N LEU A 11 -10.35 -8.66 8.00
CA LEU A 11 -9.92 -8.06 6.73
C LEU A 11 -9.80 -6.53 6.85
N LYS A 12 -10.69 -5.89 7.60
CA LYS A 12 -10.61 -4.45 7.87
C LYS A 12 -9.36 -4.12 8.70
N GLN A 13 -9.07 -4.88 9.75
CA GLN A 13 -7.86 -4.67 10.55
C GLN A 13 -6.59 -4.97 9.75
N ALA A 14 -6.62 -5.98 8.87
CA ALA A 14 -5.53 -6.28 7.95
C ALA A 14 -5.26 -5.12 6.97
N ARG A 15 -6.31 -4.47 6.44
CA ARG A 15 -6.16 -3.27 5.61
C ARG A 15 -5.45 -2.14 6.38
N ASN A 16 -5.89 -1.85 7.60
CA ASN A 16 -5.27 -0.80 8.42
C ASN A 16 -3.81 -1.12 8.75
N ALA A 17 -3.51 -2.39 9.09
CA ALA A 17 -2.16 -2.86 9.34
C ALA A 17 -1.28 -2.73 8.09
N PHE A 18 -1.81 -3.08 6.91
CA PHE A 18 -1.11 -2.93 5.63
C PHE A 18 -0.80 -1.47 5.28
N GLU A 19 -1.79 -0.58 5.43
CA GLU A 19 -1.59 0.86 5.22
C GLU A 19 -0.47 1.40 6.12
N THR A 20 -0.49 1.02 7.40
CA THR A 20 0.54 1.45 8.35
C THR A 20 1.90 0.87 7.98
N ALA A 21 1.97 -0.45 7.70
CA ALA A 21 3.20 -1.14 7.33
C ALA A 21 3.84 -0.59 6.05
N SER A 22 3.05 -0.07 5.11
CA SER A 22 3.56 0.59 3.90
C SER A 22 4.46 1.81 4.19
N THR A 23 4.45 2.32 5.42
CA THR A 23 5.30 3.44 5.87
C THR A 23 6.44 3.02 6.81
N LEU A 24 6.58 1.72 7.10
CA LEU A 24 7.55 1.17 8.04
C LEU A 24 8.79 0.61 7.35
N ARG A 25 9.83 0.33 8.14
CA ARG A 25 11.04 -0.36 7.67
C ARG A 25 10.78 -1.85 7.48
N GLU A 26 11.56 -2.51 6.63
CA GLU A 26 11.45 -3.96 6.39
C GLU A 26 11.66 -4.82 7.64
N THR A 27 12.38 -4.30 8.64
CA THR A 27 12.59 -5.00 9.93
C THR A 27 11.43 -4.84 10.90
N GLN A 28 10.45 -4.00 10.56
CA GLN A 28 9.29 -3.72 11.38
C GLN A 28 8.07 -4.44 10.81
N ARG A 29 7.16 -4.86 11.68
CA ARG A 29 5.92 -5.51 11.26
C ARG A 29 4.76 -5.18 12.16
N ILE A 30 3.56 -5.46 11.65
CA ILE A 30 2.32 -5.39 12.39
C ILE A 30 1.62 -6.75 12.27
N GLU A 31 1.11 -7.24 13.38
CA GLU A 31 0.38 -8.49 13.48
C GLU A 31 -1.07 -8.22 13.89
N VAL A 32 -2.02 -8.86 13.20
CA VAL A 32 -3.43 -8.91 13.58
C VAL A 32 -3.74 -10.30 14.07
N TYR A 33 -4.26 -10.41 15.28
CA TYR A 33 -4.55 -11.68 15.92
C TYR A 33 -5.88 -11.64 16.67
N THR A 34 -6.42 -12.82 16.95
CA THR A 34 -7.55 -12.95 17.87
C THR A 34 -7.04 -13.27 19.27
N HIS A 35 -7.74 -12.78 20.31
CA HIS A 35 -7.51 -13.16 21.70
C HIS A 35 -8.85 -13.22 22.44
N ASN A 36 -9.25 -14.42 22.88
CA ASN A 36 -10.57 -14.65 23.51
C ASN A 36 -11.72 -14.04 22.70
N THR A 37 -11.75 -14.31 21.39
CA THR A 37 -12.73 -13.79 20.40
C THR A 37 -12.64 -12.30 20.05
N ASN A 38 -11.78 -11.53 20.71
CA ASN A 38 -11.50 -10.14 20.33
C ASN A 38 -10.46 -10.10 19.22
N ILE A 39 -10.64 -9.21 18.25
CA ILE A 39 -9.63 -8.94 17.22
C ILE A 39 -8.74 -7.80 17.70
N ILE A 40 -7.43 -8.01 17.64
CA ILE A 40 -6.43 -7.09 18.14
C ILE A 40 -5.36 -6.90 17.07
N THR A 41 -4.97 -5.65 16.85
CA THR A 41 -3.81 -5.26 16.05
C THR A 41 -2.68 -4.93 17.01
N SER A 42 -1.48 -5.45 16.77
CA SER A 42 -0.30 -5.12 17.56
C SER A 42 0.11 -3.65 17.35
N ASP A 43 0.94 -3.15 18.26
CA ASP A 43 1.81 -2.02 17.94
C ASP A 43 2.85 -2.44 16.87
N ILE A 44 3.73 -1.51 16.47
CA ILE A 44 4.85 -1.83 15.59
C ILE A 44 5.83 -2.72 16.34
N LEU A 45 6.11 -3.90 15.78
CA LEU A 45 7.05 -4.88 16.31
C LEU A 45 8.35 -4.83 15.54
N GLU A 46 9.48 -4.75 16.24
CA GLU A 46 10.81 -4.94 15.67
C GLU A 46 11.10 -6.43 15.39
N GLU A 47 12.13 -6.71 14.60
CA GLU A 47 12.49 -8.05 14.12
C GLU A 47 12.67 -9.09 15.25
N ASP A 48 13.16 -8.67 16.41
CA ASP A 48 13.45 -9.53 17.56
C ASP A 48 12.29 -9.64 18.56
N GLU A 49 11.25 -8.80 18.44
CA GLU A 49 10.08 -8.88 19.29
C GLU A 49 9.21 -10.07 18.88
N ALA A 50 8.73 -10.86 19.85
CA ALA A 50 7.90 -12.03 19.58
C ALA A 50 6.62 -11.99 20.41
N ILE A 51 5.48 -12.23 19.74
CA ILE A 51 4.21 -12.47 20.39
C ILE A 51 4.06 -13.96 20.70
N LEU A 52 3.84 -14.31 21.97
CA LEU A 52 3.51 -15.69 22.35
C LEU A 52 2.07 -16.01 21.96
N TYR A 53 1.90 -16.99 21.06
CA TYR A 53 0.60 -17.49 20.61
C TYR A 53 0.15 -18.71 21.42
N THR A 54 -1.14 -18.78 21.71
CA THR A 54 -1.78 -19.85 22.52
C THR A 54 -3.07 -20.31 21.83
N PRO A 55 -3.73 -21.39 22.27
CA PRO A 55 -5.01 -21.79 21.67
C PRO A 55 -6.08 -20.67 21.72
N GLU A 56 -6.04 -19.80 22.73
CA GLU A 56 -6.93 -18.66 22.89
C GLU A 56 -6.44 -17.40 22.15
N LYS A 57 -5.20 -17.42 21.64
CA LYS A 57 -4.56 -16.32 20.94
C LYS A 57 -3.97 -16.78 19.61
N LEU A 58 -4.62 -16.44 18.51
CA LEU A 58 -4.26 -16.94 17.17
C LEU A 58 -3.86 -15.80 16.25
N LEU A 59 -2.68 -15.91 15.63
CA LEU A 59 -2.25 -15.02 14.55
C LEU A 59 -3.20 -15.19 13.36
N CYS A 60 -3.69 -14.08 12.81
CA CYS A 60 -4.61 -14.08 11.67
C CYS A 60 -4.02 -13.39 10.44
N TYR A 61 -3.13 -12.42 10.63
CA TYR A 61 -2.45 -11.73 9.56
C TYR A 61 -1.16 -11.10 10.08
N GLN A 62 -0.10 -11.16 9.29
CA GLN A 62 1.12 -10.39 9.53
C GLN A 62 1.54 -9.67 8.26
N VAL A 63 2.10 -8.48 8.43
CA VAL A 63 2.64 -7.67 7.35
C VAL A 63 3.89 -6.95 7.83
N TYR A 64 4.94 -7.04 7.02
CA TYR A 64 6.20 -6.34 7.24
C TYR A 64 6.19 -4.99 6.55
N GLY A 65 7.03 -4.09 7.04
CA GLY A 65 7.25 -2.82 6.37
C GLY A 65 7.85 -3.00 4.99
N HIS A 66 7.66 -1.99 4.16
CA HIS A 66 8.26 -1.89 2.85
C HIS A 66 9.20 -0.69 2.90
N ASN A 67 10.51 -0.90 2.75
CA ASN A 67 11.55 0.13 2.95
C ASN A 67 11.30 1.35 2.05
N TYR A 68 10.50 2.28 2.56
CA TYR A 68 10.13 3.57 1.99
C TYR A 68 9.49 3.50 0.59
N LEU A 69 8.29 4.09 0.49
CA LEU A 69 7.56 4.33 -0.77
C LEU A 69 8.29 5.23 -1.77
N GLU A 70 9.48 5.76 -1.45
CA GLU A 70 10.18 6.76 -2.28
C GLU A 70 10.44 6.29 -3.72
N GLU A 71 10.97 5.08 -3.91
CA GLU A 71 11.23 4.54 -5.26
C GLU A 71 9.93 4.26 -6.03
N GLU A 72 8.87 3.88 -5.32
CA GLU A 72 7.55 3.64 -5.89
C GLU A 72 6.89 4.96 -6.30
N ILE A 73 7.05 6.01 -5.49
CA ILE A 73 6.61 7.37 -5.81
C ILE A 73 7.36 7.88 -7.04
N LYS A 74 8.68 7.66 -7.15
CA LYS A 74 9.45 8.02 -8.35
C LYS A 74 8.97 7.27 -9.59
N THR A 75 8.69 5.98 -9.45
CA THR A 75 8.12 5.15 -10.53
C THR A 75 6.75 5.68 -10.95
N TRP A 76 5.90 6.07 -9.99
CA TRP A 76 4.61 6.69 -10.25
C TRP A 76 4.74 8.06 -10.93
N ILE A 77 5.72 8.87 -10.54
CA ILE A 77 6.04 10.14 -11.20
C ILE A 77 6.42 9.90 -12.65
N ASP A 78 7.29 8.93 -12.92
CA ASP A 78 7.72 8.62 -14.28
C ASP A 78 6.54 8.10 -15.12
N TYR A 79 5.73 7.19 -14.59
CA TYR A 79 4.49 6.75 -15.22
C TYR A 79 3.54 7.91 -15.53
N ALA A 80 3.30 8.79 -14.56
CA ALA A 80 2.42 9.94 -14.71
C ALA A 80 2.89 10.90 -15.82
N ARG A 81 4.20 10.97 -16.07
CA ARG A 81 4.78 11.83 -17.11
C ARG A 81 4.73 11.23 -18.50
N GLU A 82 4.55 9.91 -18.61
CA GLU A 82 4.40 9.26 -19.91
C GLU A 82 3.10 9.71 -20.59
N ILE A 83 3.24 10.23 -21.81
CA ILE A 83 2.10 10.49 -22.68
C ILE A 83 1.74 9.15 -23.31
N GLN A 84 0.71 8.50 -22.78
CA GLN A 84 0.18 7.27 -23.35
C GLN A 84 -0.14 7.51 -24.84
N GLN A 85 0.39 6.65 -25.71
CA GLN A 85 0.05 6.63 -27.12
C GLN A 85 -1.15 5.71 -27.33
N PRO A 86 -2.10 6.05 -28.23
CA PRO A 86 -3.22 5.18 -28.49
C PRO A 86 -2.70 3.86 -29.09
N THR A 87 -3.01 2.74 -28.44
CA THR A 87 -2.88 1.42 -29.05
C THR A 87 -4.18 1.06 -29.77
N ASP A 88 -4.10 0.33 -30.88
CA ASP A 88 -5.27 -0.08 -31.67
C ASP A 88 -6.34 -0.71 -30.76
N ASN A 89 -7.49 -0.02 -30.66
CA ASN A 89 -8.74 -0.40 -29.98
C ASN A 89 -8.95 -0.04 -28.50
N LYS A 90 -8.13 0.81 -27.87
CA LYS A 90 -8.52 1.41 -26.57
C LYS A 90 -8.42 2.93 -26.60
N PRO A 91 -9.47 3.67 -26.21
CA PRO A 91 -9.35 5.10 -26.00
C PRO A 91 -8.32 5.35 -24.90
N LEU A 92 -7.51 6.40 -25.08
CA LEU A 92 -6.59 6.86 -24.03
C LEU A 92 -7.39 7.18 -22.78
N SER A 93 -6.99 6.61 -21.65
CA SER A 93 -7.54 7.03 -20.36
C SER A 93 -7.22 8.49 -20.13
N GLU A 94 -8.21 9.26 -19.68
CA GLU A 94 -7.93 10.62 -19.22
C GLU A 94 -6.96 10.55 -18.03
N PRO A 95 -5.97 11.47 -17.97
CA PRO A 95 -5.05 11.48 -16.86
C PRO A 95 -5.76 11.72 -15.53
N THR A 96 -5.30 11.08 -14.46
CA THR A 96 -5.82 11.32 -13.11
C THR A 96 -5.46 12.74 -12.64
N ASP A 97 -6.12 13.22 -11.60
CA ASP A 97 -5.79 14.54 -11.03
C ASP A 97 -4.39 14.57 -10.42
N VAL A 98 -3.90 13.43 -9.90
CA VAL A 98 -2.51 13.25 -9.47
C VAL A 98 -1.57 13.38 -10.65
N GLU A 99 -1.83 12.67 -11.76
CA GLU A 99 -0.99 12.74 -12.96
C GLU A 99 -0.94 14.16 -13.55
N LYS A 100 -2.08 14.87 -13.58
CA LYS A 100 -2.13 16.27 -13.99
C LYS A 100 -1.27 17.16 -13.09
N SER A 101 -1.37 16.99 -11.77
CA SER A 101 -0.62 17.77 -10.79
C SER A 101 0.90 17.53 -10.90
N ILE A 102 1.32 16.28 -11.12
CA ILE A 102 2.73 15.92 -11.37
C ILE A 102 3.24 16.59 -12.65
N ARG A 103 2.45 16.56 -13.73
CA ARG A 103 2.80 17.21 -15.01
C ARG A 103 2.89 18.73 -14.89
N GLU A 104 1.99 19.34 -14.12
CA GLU A 104 2.01 20.78 -13.84
C GLU A 104 3.29 21.16 -13.09
N LEU A 105 3.61 20.46 -12.00
CA LEU A 105 4.86 20.67 -11.24
C LEU A 105 6.10 20.50 -12.10
N ALA A 106 6.16 19.45 -12.94
CA ALA A 106 7.26 19.26 -13.88
C ALA A 106 7.40 20.45 -14.85
N GLY A 107 6.28 21.02 -15.29
CA GLY A 107 6.23 22.22 -16.12
C GLY A 107 6.75 23.47 -15.41
N GLU A 108 6.42 23.66 -14.14
CA GLU A 108 6.91 24.77 -13.31
C GLU A 108 8.42 24.67 -13.08
N LEU A 109 8.92 23.48 -12.72
CA LEU A 109 10.34 23.22 -12.50
C LEU A 109 11.16 23.42 -13.78
N ALA A 110 10.64 22.96 -14.92
CA ALA A 110 11.23 23.19 -16.24
C ALA A 110 11.38 24.68 -16.56
N LYS A 111 10.31 25.47 -16.36
CA LYS A 111 10.33 26.92 -16.57
C LYS A 111 11.33 27.62 -15.65
N LYS A 112 11.36 27.24 -14.36
CA LYS A 112 12.28 27.80 -13.36
C LYS A 112 13.75 27.52 -13.69
N SER A 113 14.03 26.36 -14.26
CA SER A 113 15.39 25.89 -14.54
C SER A 113 15.85 26.19 -15.97
N GLY A 114 14.98 26.72 -16.84
CA GLY A 114 15.29 26.95 -18.25
C GLY A 114 15.50 25.65 -19.06
N LEU A 115 14.97 24.53 -18.57
CA LEU A 115 15.07 23.21 -19.19
C LEU A 115 13.75 22.81 -19.86
N LYS A 116 13.79 21.77 -20.69
CA LYS A 116 12.57 21.12 -21.18
C LYS A 116 11.98 20.22 -20.10
N ILE A 117 10.66 20.03 -20.12
CA ILE A 117 9.95 19.15 -19.17
C ILE A 117 10.52 17.73 -19.13
N GLN A 118 10.98 17.23 -20.28
CA GLN A 118 11.57 15.90 -20.44
C GLN A 118 12.93 15.77 -19.73
N GLU A 119 13.62 16.88 -19.47
CA GLU A 119 14.94 16.93 -18.85
C GLU A 119 14.89 17.03 -17.32
N ILE A 120 13.70 17.28 -16.76
CA ILE A 120 13.48 17.24 -15.31
C ILE A 120 13.43 15.77 -14.87
N SER A 121 14.19 15.41 -13.84
CA SER A 121 14.20 14.03 -13.31
C SER A 121 13.03 13.78 -12.37
N SER A 122 12.61 12.51 -12.20
CA SER A 122 11.64 12.12 -11.16
C SER A 122 12.13 12.48 -9.76
N TYR A 123 13.44 12.44 -9.52
CA TYR A 123 14.08 12.90 -8.28
C TYR A 123 13.83 14.38 -7.99
N GLU A 124 13.97 15.25 -9.00
CA GLU A 124 13.74 16.69 -8.84
C GLU A 124 12.25 16.98 -8.59
N ILE A 125 11.35 16.26 -9.27
CA ILE A 125 9.91 16.37 -9.03
C ILE A 125 9.58 15.91 -7.61
N PHE A 126 10.07 14.74 -7.20
CA PHE A 126 9.88 14.18 -5.86
C PHE A 126 10.34 15.16 -4.76
N ALA A 127 11.54 15.72 -4.91
CA ALA A 127 12.09 16.68 -3.95
C ALA A 127 11.28 17.98 -3.80
N ASN A 128 10.44 18.30 -4.80
CA ASN A 128 9.60 19.50 -4.81
C ASN A 128 8.10 19.17 -4.67
N LEU A 129 7.72 17.92 -4.40
CA LEU A 129 6.31 17.54 -4.23
C LEU A 129 5.72 18.26 -3.01
N PRO A 130 4.56 18.94 -3.16
CA PRO A 130 3.79 19.40 -2.02
C PRO A 130 3.39 18.21 -1.13
N VAL A 131 3.48 18.37 0.19
CA VAL A 131 3.13 17.31 1.17
C VAL A 131 1.74 16.72 0.93
N THR A 132 0.79 17.55 0.51
CA THR A 132 -0.57 17.10 0.18
C THR A 132 -0.60 16.18 -1.04
N LEU A 133 0.20 16.46 -2.07
CA LEU A 133 0.28 15.63 -3.28
C LEU A 133 1.06 14.35 -3.00
N LEU A 134 2.13 14.43 -2.20
CA LEU A 134 2.89 13.28 -1.72
C LEU A 134 1.95 12.27 -1.01
N GLY A 135 1.16 12.74 -0.05
CA GLY A 135 0.21 11.88 0.66
C GLY A 135 -0.85 11.27 -0.25
N THR A 136 -1.32 11.99 -1.28
CA THR A 136 -2.26 11.43 -2.27
C THR A 136 -1.60 10.33 -3.11
N ILE A 137 -0.36 10.54 -3.57
CA ILE A 137 0.38 9.53 -4.34
C ILE A 137 0.61 8.27 -3.50
N GLU A 138 1.02 8.44 -2.24
CA GLU A 138 1.18 7.31 -1.30
C GLU A 138 -0.11 6.50 -1.17
N GLN A 139 -1.26 7.17 -1.02
CA GLN A 139 -2.56 6.49 -0.95
C GLN A 139 -2.93 5.78 -2.25
N GLU A 140 -2.67 6.37 -3.42
CA GLU A 140 -2.89 5.70 -4.71
C GLU A 140 -2.04 4.43 -4.86
N ILE A 141 -0.77 4.47 -4.45
CA ILE A 141 0.13 3.31 -4.45
C ILE A 141 -0.40 2.23 -3.50
N ILE A 142 -0.77 2.60 -2.27
CA ILE A 142 -1.28 1.67 -1.25
C ILE A 142 -2.62 1.05 -1.68
N GLU A 143 -3.48 1.80 -2.37
CA GLU A 143 -4.71 1.27 -2.97
C GLU A 143 -4.42 0.33 -4.13
N TYR A 144 -3.46 0.67 -4.99
CA TYR A 144 -3.01 -0.19 -6.06
C TYR A 144 -2.50 -1.53 -5.48
N TRP A 145 -1.53 -1.53 -4.57
CA TRP A 145 -1.02 -2.76 -3.97
C TRP A 145 -2.06 -3.63 -3.28
N TRP A 146 -3.07 -3.01 -2.67
CA TRP A 146 -4.14 -3.74 -2.00
C TRP A 146 -5.17 -4.33 -2.95
N SER A 147 -5.56 -3.58 -3.98
CA SER A 147 -6.74 -3.89 -4.78
C SER A 147 -6.44 -4.26 -6.23
N ALA A 148 -5.19 -4.22 -6.67
CA ALA A 148 -4.87 -4.39 -8.08
C ALA A 148 -5.19 -5.82 -8.58
N ASN A 149 -5.45 -5.94 -9.88
CA ASN A 149 -6.09 -7.13 -10.46
C ASN A 149 -5.12 -8.32 -10.64
N GLU A 150 -3.85 -8.15 -10.30
CA GLU A 150 -2.81 -9.16 -10.38
C GLU A 150 -3.15 -10.37 -9.51
N GLU A 151 -2.55 -11.52 -9.85
CA GLU A 151 -2.83 -12.79 -9.20
C GLU A 151 -2.53 -12.74 -7.69
N GLU A 152 -1.47 -12.02 -7.29
CA GLU A 152 -1.04 -11.79 -5.91
C GLU A 152 -1.09 -10.29 -5.58
N ASN A 153 -2.20 -9.84 -4.99
CA ASN A 153 -2.30 -8.51 -4.38
C ASN A 153 -2.38 -8.63 -2.85
N ALA A 154 -2.13 -7.53 -2.13
CA ALA A 154 -2.04 -7.59 -0.66
C ALA A 154 -3.35 -8.03 0.01
N LYS A 155 -4.51 -7.69 -0.57
CA LYS A 155 -5.82 -8.14 -0.06
C LYS A 155 -5.99 -9.65 -0.18
N LYS A 156 -5.58 -10.26 -1.30
CA LYS A 156 -5.64 -11.70 -1.52
C LYS A 156 -4.71 -12.45 -0.58
N LEU A 157 -3.49 -11.93 -0.39
CA LEU A 157 -2.54 -12.49 0.58
C LEU A 157 -3.07 -12.40 2.02
N ALA A 158 -3.68 -11.26 2.39
CA ALA A 158 -4.32 -11.11 3.70
C ALA A 158 -5.50 -12.08 3.89
N LEU A 159 -6.35 -12.23 2.87
CA LEU A 159 -7.46 -13.18 2.90
C LEU A 159 -6.97 -14.62 3.07
N ALA A 160 -5.91 -15.03 2.38
CA ALA A 160 -5.35 -16.37 2.50
C ALA A 160 -4.86 -16.66 3.94
N GLN A 161 -4.12 -15.73 4.55
CA GLN A 161 -3.67 -15.86 5.95
C GLN A 161 -4.84 -15.94 6.94
N ILE A 162 -5.85 -15.08 6.76
CA ILE A 162 -7.04 -15.06 7.61
C ILE A 162 -7.81 -16.38 7.50
N GLU A 163 -8.02 -16.88 6.28
CA GLU A 163 -8.75 -18.13 6.04
C GLU A 163 -8.02 -19.34 6.63
N GLU A 164 -6.69 -19.38 6.51
CA GLU A 164 -5.85 -20.39 7.15
C GLU A 164 -6.02 -20.36 8.68
N ALA A 165 -5.92 -19.18 9.30
CA ALA A 165 -6.08 -19.01 10.74
C ALA A 165 -7.48 -19.41 11.23
N LEU A 166 -8.54 -19.03 10.52
CA LEU A 166 -9.91 -19.38 10.90
C LEU A 166 -10.22 -20.87 10.69
N ALA A 167 -9.54 -21.54 9.75
CA ALA A 167 -9.66 -22.99 9.57
C ALA A 167 -9.12 -23.79 10.78
N HIS A 168 -8.21 -23.19 11.57
CA HIS A 168 -7.76 -23.79 12.84
C HIS A 168 -8.82 -23.67 13.95
N ILE A 169 -9.63 -22.62 13.94
CA ILE A 169 -10.71 -22.41 14.93
C ILE A 169 -11.87 -23.39 14.70
N SER A 170 -12.20 -23.71 13.45
CA SER A 170 -13.33 -24.60 13.12
C SER A 170 -13.03 -26.10 13.30
N LYS A 171 -11.78 -26.47 13.59
CA LYS A 171 -11.34 -27.86 13.82
C LYS A 171 -11.18 -28.22 15.30
N ILE A 172 -11.44 -27.27 16.22
CA ILE A 172 -11.48 -27.46 17.67
C ILE A 172 -12.94 -27.54 18.11
#